data_AF-A0A844TK14-F1
#
_entry.id   AF-A0A844TK14-F1
#
_cell.length_a   1.000
_cell.length_b   1.000
_cell.length_c   1.000
_cell.angle_alpha   90.00
_cell.angle_beta   90.00
_cell.angle_gamma   90.00
#
_symmetry.space_group_name_H-M   'P 1'
#
loop_
_entity.id
_entity.type
_entity.pdbx_description
1 polymer ?
#
loop_
_entity_poly.entity_id
_entity_poly.type
_entity_poly.pdbx_seq_one_letter_code
_entity_poly.pdbx_strand_id
1 'polypeptide(L)'
;MRAQTSIMVDTQVPFNTGISGNDDLGDLKRIYQAANMPSEPAFEQFDQIIADTGLKQTRLLLSDIYCDLDPTGNVFGYTLDGVFHAGECYPLAWHLQWALDHGLTPHVAVASFMPPSLAATGIAGETWGTGSAAESRFRKYAEALVRYIVTKSFDGGAPSVILEVSNELDIADSTPEHWNDTDSSLYTLKPLGPWGRWLWWMDPQNYVLHQWTPLQTHSLSNAEDKSLSYPYGVDARRLSRAVLPVQKFFSDAIKTVKAELAGNSNHHGKTIEIAGPAFAGRSFTYYPFDVPPNPTLEEEFLNQTFNPLASPYAGRFYAKYTSQDRYRFSFHFYGSTDGTTRFANFRQEMITIRSKLASLRQQNADMPDVKLFLSEWGPTADERTDVNYSHRGAAWTAAFLPEAVGQQVSLGSYLIISDGQGDDKVPSFLTQASLLYKQLNGKNPPVYYPKPVGNLFKMYNKMSGKRVQATLAPGGSDSSLGAFATWDQAASIVNVMVHNYDPARVFGTDTSDPGERFTLEVDNLPFANGEVTVERYLIDERTSNLATFLRNPALCPDPNLQKDTMPGTVTGGRLTLPNNSLGLGVSLYRVLPPAVRP
;
A
#
# COMPACT_ATOMS: atom_id res chain seq x y z
N MET A 1 16.25 -32.01 24.36
CA MET A 1 17.17 -31.80 23.21
C MET A 1 16.91 -30.41 22.68
N ARG A 2 17.95 -29.61 22.41
CA ARG A 2 17.79 -28.32 21.72
C ARG A 2 17.41 -28.60 20.25
N ALA A 3 16.51 -27.80 19.70
CA ALA A 3 16.26 -27.80 18.26
C ALA A 3 17.52 -27.32 17.51
N GLN A 4 17.61 -27.60 16.20
CA GLN A 4 18.75 -27.19 15.37
C GLN A 4 18.89 -25.67 15.29
N THR A 5 17.79 -24.92 15.46
CA THR A 5 17.75 -23.45 15.46
C THR A 5 17.23 -22.93 16.80
N SER A 6 17.79 -21.81 17.28
CA SER A 6 17.33 -21.06 18.46
C SER A 6 17.00 -19.63 18.06
N ILE A 7 15.88 -19.09 18.55
CA ILE A 7 15.54 -17.66 18.50
C ILE A 7 15.80 -17.11 19.89
N MET A 8 16.81 -16.25 20.02
CA MET A 8 17.19 -15.62 21.27
C MET A 8 16.74 -14.17 21.27
N VAL A 9 15.94 -13.79 22.26
CA VAL A 9 15.45 -12.42 22.47
C VAL A 9 16.09 -11.86 23.74
N ASP A 10 16.73 -10.70 23.63
CA ASP A 10 17.29 -9.98 24.78
C ASP A 10 16.45 -8.72 25.05
N THR A 11 15.71 -8.73 26.16
CA THR A 11 14.82 -7.62 26.54
C THR A 11 15.54 -6.33 26.95
N GLN A 12 16.86 -6.39 27.19
CA GLN A 12 17.68 -5.23 27.57
C GLN A 12 18.45 -4.62 26.39
N VAL A 13 18.46 -5.26 25.23
CA VAL A 13 19.18 -4.74 24.05
C VAL A 13 18.17 -4.13 23.07
N PRO A 14 18.06 -2.78 23.01
CA PRO A 14 17.18 -2.12 22.07
C PRO A 14 17.61 -2.41 20.63
N PHE A 15 16.63 -2.51 19.73
CA PHE A 15 16.90 -2.65 18.31
C PHE A 15 15.98 -1.70 17.55
N ASN A 16 16.56 -0.73 16.83
CA ASN A 16 15.79 0.24 16.04
C ASN A 16 16.44 0.43 14.68
N THR A 17 15.66 0.26 13.62
CA THR A 17 16.05 0.48 12.22
C THR A 17 15.08 1.40 11.48
N GLY A 18 13.93 1.69 12.08
CA GLY A 18 12.86 2.50 11.51
C GLY A 18 13.15 4.00 11.52
N ILE A 19 12.27 4.75 10.86
CA ILE A 19 12.41 6.19 10.67
C ILE A 19 12.20 6.99 11.96
N SER A 20 11.45 6.46 12.93
CA SER A 20 11.28 7.08 14.24
C SER A 20 12.55 7.02 15.11
N GLY A 21 13.45 6.08 14.82
CA GLY A 21 14.69 5.84 15.58
C GLY A 21 14.51 5.20 16.97
N ASN A 22 13.27 5.09 17.48
CA ASN A 22 12.98 4.53 18.80
C ASN A 22 11.61 3.82 18.94
N ASP A 23 10.79 3.79 17.89
CA ASP A 23 9.44 3.22 17.87
C ASP A 23 9.22 2.40 16.59
N ASP A 24 10.08 1.41 16.36
CA ASP A 24 9.98 0.50 15.21
C ASP A 24 8.63 -0.24 15.16
N LEU A 25 8.00 -0.53 16.32
CA LEU A 25 6.67 -1.14 16.35
C LEU A 25 5.62 -0.15 15.84
N GLY A 26 5.67 1.12 16.25
CA GLY A 26 4.80 2.16 15.71
C GLY A 26 5.04 2.43 14.23
N ASP A 27 6.31 2.43 13.78
CA ASP A 27 6.66 2.49 12.34
C ASP A 27 6.05 1.32 11.58
N LEU A 28 6.19 0.09 12.10
CA LEU A 28 5.60 -1.11 11.51
C LEU A 28 4.08 -1.00 11.40
N LYS A 29 3.42 -0.57 12.48
CA LYS A 29 1.96 -0.38 12.49
C LYS A 29 1.51 0.64 11.45
N ARG A 30 2.23 1.75 11.27
CA ARG A 30 1.92 2.75 10.24
C ARG A 30 1.91 2.18 8.82
N ILE A 31 2.59 1.07 8.55
CA ILE A 31 2.63 0.46 7.21
C ILE A 31 1.32 -0.29 6.87
N TYR A 32 0.58 -0.76 7.88
CA TYR A 32 -0.65 -1.52 7.65
C TYR A 32 -1.91 -0.87 8.24
N GLN A 33 -1.79 0.20 9.03
CA GLN A 33 -2.93 0.91 9.64
C GLN A 33 -3.76 1.75 8.65
N ALA A 34 -3.61 1.52 7.35
CA ALA A 34 -4.51 1.97 6.31
C ALA A 34 -4.88 0.83 5.36
N ALA A 35 -6.06 0.91 4.77
CA ALA A 35 -6.45 0.07 3.65
C ALA A 35 -7.49 0.77 2.75
N ASN A 36 -7.63 0.35 1.49
CA ASN A 36 -8.71 0.89 0.67
C ASN A 36 -10.07 0.55 1.30
N MET A 37 -10.98 1.51 1.24
CA MET A 37 -12.31 1.36 1.80
C MET A 37 -13.11 0.22 1.12
N PRO A 38 -14.10 -0.37 1.82
CA PRO A 38 -14.98 -1.37 1.21
C PRO A 38 -15.87 -0.73 0.14
N SER A 39 -16.29 -1.51 -0.86
CA SER A 39 -17.19 -1.06 -1.93
C SER A 39 -18.68 -1.13 -1.53
N GLU A 40 -18.99 -1.22 -0.24
CA GLU A 40 -20.34 -1.50 0.27
C GLU A 40 -20.57 -0.81 1.63
N PRO A 41 -21.84 -0.63 2.07
CA PRO A 41 -22.14 0.09 3.31
C PRO A 41 -21.57 -0.61 4.56
N ALA A 42 -21.55 0.13 5.68
CA ALA A 42 -21.00 -0.35 6.94
C ALA A 42 -21.72 -1.60 7.49
N PHE A 43 -20.91 -2.55 7.97
CA PHE A 43 -21.35 -3.73 8.72
C PHE A 43 -20.54 -3.81 10.02
N GLU A 44 -21.10 -4.40 11.08
CA GLU A 44 -20.43 -4.55 12.39
C GLU A 44 -19.05 -5.24 12.28
N GLN A 45 -18.89 -6.15 11.31
CA GLN A 45 -17.60 -6.81 11.04
C GLN A 45 -16.53 -5.85 10.53
N PHE A 46 -16.92 -4.74 9.89
CA PHE A 46 -15.99 -3.68 9.49
C PHE A 46 -15.49 -2.90 10.70
N ASP A 47 -16.39 -2.52 11.62
CA ASP A 47 -16.00 -1.90 12.89
C ASP A 47 -15.04 -2.81 13.68
N GLN A 48 -15.36 -4.10 13.73
CA GLN A 48 -14.53 -5.08 14.44
C GLN A 48 -13.14 -5.24 13.80
N ILE A 49 -13.03 -5.35 12.46
CA ILE A 49 -11.71 -5.47 11.82
C ILE A 49 -10.90 -4.18 11.95
N ILE A 50 -11.55 -3.01 11.88
CA ILE A 50 -10.92 -1.70 12.10
C ILE A 50 -10.34 -1.65 13.52
N ALA A 51 -11.12 -2.00 14.54
CA ALA A 51 -10.66 -2.01 15.92
C ALA A 51 -9.57 -3.06 16.18
N ASP A 52 -9.77 -4.29 15.69
CA ASP A 52 -8.87 -5.41 15.94
C ASP A 52 -7.48 -5.19 15.33
N THR A 53 -7.41 -4.60 14.14
CA THR A 53 -6.15 -4.28 13.46
C THR A 53 -5.63 -2.89 13.83
N GLY A 54 -6.48 -2.03 14.38
CA GLY A 54 -6.16 -0.66 14.74
C GLY A 54 -5.99 0.24 13.52
N LEU A 55 -6.76 0.03 12.44
CA LEU A 55 -6.77 0.93 11.28
C LEU A 55 -7.03 2.37 11.76
N LYS A 56 -6.31 3.33 11.18
CA LYS A 56 -6.42 4.77 11.49
C LYS A 56 -6.74 5.60 10.26
N GLN A 57 -6.60 5.02 9.08
CA GLN A 57 -6.77 5.69 7.81
C GLN A 57 -7.45 4.73 6.83
N THR A 58 -8.14 5.29 5.86
CA THR A 58 -8.63 4.52 4.73
C THR A 58 -8.33 5.25 3.42
N ARG A 59 -7.94 4.48 2.41
CA ARG A 59 -7.67 4.98 1.08
C ARG A 59 -8.94 4.96 0.24
N LEU A 60 -9.30 6.11 -0.31
CA LEU A 60 -10.47 6.35 -1.16
C LEU A 60 -9.99 6.33 -2.60
N LEU A 61 -9.88 5.12 -3.14
CA LEU A 61 -9.43 4.88 -4.51
C LEU A 61 -10.61 4.99 -5.48
N LEU A 62 -10.37 5.52 -6.69
CA LEU A 62 -11.38 5.68 -7.76
C LEU A 62 -12.64 6.45 -7.36
N SER A 63 -12.59 7.20 -6.27
CA SER A 63 -13.79 7.77 -5.65
C SER A 63 -14.28 9.02 -6.38
N ASP A 64 -13.40 9.65 -7.18
CA ASP A 64 -13.67 10.87 -7.94
C ASP A 64 -14.23 10.61 -9.36
N ILE A 65 -14.61 9.37 -9.68
CA ILE A 65 -15.05 8.94 -11.03
C ILE A 65 -16.18 9.77 -11.65
N TYR A 66 -17.09 10.30 -10.82
CA TYR A 66 -18.20 11.14 -11.29
C TYR A 66 -18.11 12.59 -10.83
N CYS A 67 -16.96 13.01 -10.27
CA CYS A 67 -16.79 14.39 -9.82
C CYS A 67 -16.60 15.34 -11.01
N ASP A 68 -17.24 16.51 -10.94
CA ASP A 68 -17.14 17.57 -11.94
C ASP A 68 -17.47 18.95 -11.34
N LEU A 69 -17.46 20.00 -12.17
CA LEU A 69 -17.81 21.39 -11.82
C LEU A 69 -19.17 21.82 -12.37
N ASP A 70 -20.04 22.30 -11.48
CA ASP A 70 -21.33 22.85 -11.87
C ASP A 70 -21.14 24.23 -12.55
N PRO A 71 -22.20 24.84 -13.11
CA PRO A 71 -22.09 26.15 -13.76
C PRO A 71 -21.58 27.28 -12.85
N THR A 72 -21.66 27.10 -11.53
CA THR A 72 -21.16 28.07 -10.53
C THR A 72 -19.70 27.81 -10.12
N GLY A 73 -19.11 26.70 -10.57
CA GLY A 73 -17.74 26.31 -10.25
C GLY A 73 -17.60 25.52 -8.95
N ASN A 74 -18.71 25.01 -8.38
CA ASN A 74 -18.68 24.10 -7.24
C ASN A 74 -18.57 22.64 -7.71
N VAL A 75 -17.96 21.80 -6.88
CA VAL A 75 -17.91 20.36 -7.14
C VAL A 75 -19.31 19.78 -7.06
N PHE A 76 -19.66 18.94 -8.02
CA PHE A 76 -20.84 18.08 -8.00
C PHE A 76 -20.47 16.70 -8.53
N GLY A 77 -21.40 15.75 -8.45
CA GLY A 77 -21.28 14.48 -9.15
C GLY A 77 -22.63 13.91 -9.55
N TYR A 78 -22.55 12.90 -10.42
CA TYR A 78 -23.69 12.10 -10.85
C TYR A 78 -23.81 10.87 -9.95
N THR A 79 -25.03 10.53 -9.53
CA THR A 79 -25.33 9.24 -8.93
C THR A 79 -25.34 8.13 -9.99
N LEU A 80 -25.38 6.87 -9.55
CA LEU A 80 -25.38 5.70 -10.46
C LEU A 80 -26.57 5.67 -11.43
N ASP A 81 -27.68 6.33 -11.10
CA ASP A 81 -28.86 6.54 -11.94
C ASP A 81 -28.79 7.80 -12.82
N GLY A 82 -27.66 8.50 -12.82
CA GLY A 82 -27.41 9.69 -13.64
C GLY A 82 -28.04 10.98 -13.11
N VAL A 83 -28.55 10.98 -11.86
CA VAL A 83 -29.14 12.17 -11.24
C VAL A 83 -28.05 13.13 -10.76
N PHE A 84 -28.21 14.40 -11.08
CA PHE A 84 -27.32 15.48 -10.67
C PHE A 84 -27.59 15.89 -9.22
N HIS A 85 -26.53 15.96 -8.39
CA HIS A 85 -26.60 16.53 -7.05
C HIS A 85 -25.56 17.66 -6.89
N ALA A 86 -26.02 18.91 -6.93
CA ALA A 86 -25.14 20.06 -6.69
C ALA A 86 -24.48 19.97 -5.30
N GLY A 87 -23.17 20.22 -5.22
CA GLY A 87 -22.43 20.26 -3.96
C GLY A 87 -22.05 18.91 -3.36
N GLU A 88 -22.39 17.80 -4.01
CA GLU A 88 -22.07 16.44 -3.56
C GLU A 88 -21.48 15.66 -4.74
N CYS A 89 -20.30 15.05 -4.56
CA CYS A 89 -19.72 14.14 -5.56
C CYS A 89 -19.89 12.69 -5.12
N TYR A 90 -20.83 11.94 -5.70
CA TYR A 90 -20.92 10.50 -5.46
C TYR A 90 -19.95 9.74 -6.38
N PRO A 91 -19.25 8.67 -5.93
CA PRO A 91 -19.28 8.08 -4.59
C PRO A 91 -18.35 8.75 -3.55
N LEU A 92 -17.49 9.70 -3.93
CA LEU A 92 -16.55 10.37 -3.02
C LEU A 92 -17.17 10.88 -1.70
N ALA A 93 -18.34 11.49 -1.76
CA ALA A 93 -19.07 12.02 -0.61
C ALA A 93 -19.43 10.91 0.38
N TRP A 94 -19.99 9.81 -0.12
CA TRP A 94 -20.32 8.64 0.67
C TRP A 94 -19.04 8.02 1.27
N HIS A 95 -18.00 7.89 0.46
CA HIS A 95 -16.70 7.36 0.87
C HIS A 95 -16.05 8.18 1.99
N LEU A 96 -16.08 9.52 1.87
CA LEU A 96 -15.58 10.43 2.90
C LEU A 96 -16.40 10.30 4.19
N GLN A 97 -17.73 10.30 4.09
CA GLN A 97 -18.59 10.15 5.26
C GLN A 97 -18.34 8.81 5.95
N TRP A 98 -18.23 7.73 5.18
CA TRP A 98 -17.92 6.40 5.71
C TRP A 98 -16.60 6.41 6.49
N ALA A 99 -15.53 6.99 5.93
CA ALA A 99 -14.26 7.09 6.63
C ALA A 99 -14.39 7.82 7.98
N LEU A 100 -15.08 8.97 7.98
CA LEU A 100 -15.27 9.81 9.15
C LEU A 100 -16.13 9.15 10.23
N ASP A 101 -17.21 8.46 9.84
CA ASP A 101 -18.11 7.75 10.76
C ASP A 101 -17.39 6.63 11.52
N HIS A 102 -16.33 6.06 10.93
CA HIS A 102 -15.51 5.01 11.56
C HIS A 102 -14.23 5.57 12.23
N GLY A 103 -14.12 6.89 12.37
CA GLY A 103 -12.97 7.54 13.00
C GLY A 103 -11.67 7.40 12.20
N LEU A 104 -11.76 7.12 10.89
CA LEU A 104 -10.61 6.96 10.01
C LEU A 104 -10.27 8.29 9.33
N THR A 105 -8.97 8.56 9.24
CA THR A 105 -8.44 9.71 8.51
C THR A 105 -8.51 9.44 7.00
N PRO A 106 -9.03 10.35 6.16
CA PRO A 106 -9.06 10.14 4.71
C PRO A 106 -7.68 10.22 4.05
N HIS A 107 -7.37 9.22 3.23
CA HIS A 107 -6.36 9.28 2.17
C HIS A 107 -7.10 9.18 0.84
N VAL A 108 -7.11 10.24 0.04
CA VAL A 108 -7.92 10.30 -1.18
C VAL A 108 -7.01 10.27 -2.41
N ALA A 109 -7.21 9.27 -3.27
CA ALA A 109 -6.60 9.23 -4.59
C ALA A 109 -7.40 10.16 -5.52
N VAL A 110 -6.88 11.38 -5.72
CA VAL A 110 -7.48 12.40 -6.59
C VAL A 110 -6.92 12.28 -7.99
N ALA A 111 -7.68 12.75 -8.99
CA ALA A 111 -7.33 12.47 -10.38
C ALA A 111 -7.17 10.94 -10.58
N SER A 112 -8.20 10.17 -10.23
CA SER A 112 -8.32 8.79 -10.73
C SER A 112 -9.06 8.74 -12.08
N PHE A 113 -9.84 9.79 -12.40
CA PHE A 113 -10.53 9.94 -13.69
C PHE A 113 -10.50 11.37 -14.23
N MET A 114 -10.75 11.51 -15.53
CA MET A 114 -11.03 12.79 -16.16
C MET A 114 -12.46 13.24 -15.81
N PRO A 115 -12.69 14.52 -15.44
CA PRO A 115 -14.04 15.01 -15.18
C PRO A 115 -14.97 14.77 -16.38
N PRO A 116 -16.21 14.29 -16.18
CA PRO A 116 -17.14 13.97 -17.26
C PRO A 116 -17.33 15.08 -18.30
N SER A 117 -17.43 16.34 -17.87
CA SER A 117 -17.59 17.49 -18.76
C SER A 117 -16.37 17.75 -19.63
N LEU A 118 -15.16 17.43 -19.14
CA LEU A 118 -13.95 17.51 -19.94
C LEU A 118 -13.85 16.33 -20.90
N ALA A 119 -14.19 15.12 -20.46
CA ALA A 119 -14.24 13.94 -21.32
C ALA A 119 -15.22 14.14 -22.49
N ALA A 120 -16.38 14.73 -22.24
CA ALA A 120 -17.40 15.02 -23.25
C ALA A 120 -16.95 16.00 -24.35
N THR A 121 -15.91 16.81 -24.11
CA THR A 121 -15.38 17.71 -25.14
C THR A 121 -14.55 16.99 -26.21
N GLY A 122 -14.14 15.73 -25.94
CA GLY A 122 -13.20 15.00 -26.81
C GLY A 122 -11.80 15.64 -26.89
N ILE A 123 -11.51 16.63 -26.06
CA ILE A 123 -10.19 17.27 -26.01
C ILE A 123 -9.22 16.29 -25.36
N ALA A 124 -8.29 15.77 -26.16
CA ALA A 124 -7.17 14.99 -25.64
C ALA A 124 -6.36 15.86 -24.67
N GLY A 125 -6.03 15.30 -23.51
CA GLY A 125 -5.31 16.06 -22.50
C GLY A 125 -3.96 16.59 -23.01
N GLU A 126 -3.34 15.94 -24.00
CA GLU A 126 -2.03 16.28 -24.57
C GLU A 126 -1.97 17.69 -25.14
N THR A 127 -3.14 18.25 -25.44
CA THR A 127 -3.32 19.59 -25.98
C THR A 127 -3.41 20.67 -24.90
N TRP A 128 -3.25 20.30 -23.61
CA TRP A 128 -3.21 21.26 -22.49
C TRP A 128 -1.89 22.05 -22.53
N GLY A 129 -1.83 22.98 -23.47
CA GLY A 129 -0.87 24.07 -23.53
C GLY A 129 -1.37 25.26 -22.71
N THR A 130 -0.40 26.05 -22.24
CA THR A 130 -0.60 27.17 -21.32
C THR A 130 -1.72 28.11 -21.78
N GLY A 131 -2.82 28.13 -21.03
CA GLY A 131 -3.89 29.11 -21.17
C GLY A 131 -5.11 28.67 -21.98
N SER A 132 -5.23 27.39 -22.34
CA SER A 132 -6.47 26.89 -22.97
C SER A 132 -7.67 26.92 -22.00
N ALA A 133 -8.89 27.02 -22.54
CA ALA A 133 -10.12 26.98 -21.74
C ALA A 133 -10.27 25.66 -20.98
N ALA A 134 -9.86 24.53 -21.58
CA ALA A 134 -9.86 23.21 -20.95
C ALA A 134 -8.87 23.14 -19.78
N GLU A 135 -7.63 23.64 -19.96
CA GLU A 135 -6.65 23.73 -18.88
C GLU A 135 -7.17 24.60 -17.72
N SER A 136 -7.73 25.77 -18.03
CA SER A 136 -8.30 26.66 -17.01
C SER A 136 -9.45 26.00 -16.24
N ARG A 137 -10.34 25.28 -16.94
CA ARG A 137 -11.42 24.50 -16.31
C ARG A 137 -10.86 23.38 -15.44
N PHE A 138 -9.84 22.67 -15.88
CA PHE A 138 -9.22 21.60 -15.10
C PHE A 138 -8.52 22.13 -13.84
N ARG A 139 -7.83 23.28 -13.91
CA ARG A 139 -7.28 23.98 -12.73
C ARG A 139 -8.36 24.29 -11.71
N LYS A 140 -9.48 24.88 -12.15
CA LYS A 140 -10.63 25.16 -11.29
C LYS A 140 -11.21 23.89 -10.68
N TYR A 141 -11.26 22.80 -11.46
CA TYR A 141 -11.74 21.51 -10.97
C TYR A 141 -10.84 20.96 -9.86
N ALA A 142 -9.52 20.95 -10.08
CA ALA A 142 -8.56 20.48 -9.08
C ALA A 142 -8.65 21.29 -7.78
N GLU A 143 -8.72 22.62 -7.87
CA GLU A 143 -8.90 23.51 -6.70
C GLU A 143 -10.22 23.22 -5.96
N ALA A 144 -11.33 23.13 -6.69
CA ALA A 144 -12.63 22.88 -6.10
C ALA A 144 -12.70 21.49 -5.44
N LEU A 145 -12.17 20.46 -6.09
CA LEU A 145 -12.12 19.08 -5.56
C LEU A 145 -11.28 19.01 -4.29
N VAL A 146 -10.09 19.59 -4.30
CA VAL A 146 -9.22 19.64 -3.11
C VAL A 146 -9.92 20.39 -1.98
N ARG A 147 -10.52 21.56 -2.27
CA ARG A 147 -11.25 22.33 -1.26
C ARG A 147 -12.42 21.53 -0.67
N TYR A 148 -13.18 20.84 -1.52
CA TYR A 148 -14.29 19.98 -1.11
C TYR A 148 -13.82 18.89 -0.15
N ILE A 149 -12.82 18.09 -0.55
CA ILE A 149 -12.29 16.98 0.24
C ILE A 149 -11.78 17.48 1.60
N VAL A 150 -10.93 18.50 1.59
CA VAL A 150 -10.28 19.01 2.80
C VAL A 150 -11.31 19.61 3.76
N THR A 151 -12.23 20.42 3.26
CA THR A 151 -13.26 21.05 4.09
C THR A 151 -14.17 19.99 4.73
N LYS A 152 -14.71 19.06 3.93
CA LYS A 152 -15.58 17.97 4.44
C LYS A 152 -14.85 17.11 5.47
N SER A 153 -13.60 16.74 5.20
CA SER A 153 -12.81 15.91 6.12
C SER A 153 -12.55 16.63 7.44
N PHE A 154 -12.14 17.90 7.36
CA PHE A 154 -11.84 18.69 8.55
C PHE A 154 -13.09 19.02 9.34
N ASP A 155 -14.19 19.41 8.71
CA ASP A 155 -15.45 19.68 9.40
C ASP A 155 -16.02 18.41 10.04
N GLY A 156 -15.75 17.24 9.47
CA GLY A 156 -16.03 15.93 10.05
C GLY A 156 -15.06 15.50 11.17
N GLY A 157 -14.08 16.33 11.54
CA GLY A 157 -13.18 16.10 12.67
C GLY A 157 -11.85 15.41 12.33
N ALA A 158 -11.56 15.13 11.05
CA ALA A 158 -10.27 14.52 10.68
C ALA A 158 -9.10 15.46 11.03
N PRO A 159 -8.04 14.97 11.70
CA PRO A 159 -6.87 15.77 12.06
C PRO A 159 -5.95 16.02 10.86
N SER A 160 -6.05 15.19 9.83
CA SER A 160 -5.29 15.32 8.59
C SER A 160 -6.03 14.75 7.39
N VAL A 161 -5.52 15.04 6.19
CA VAL A 161 -5.93 14.41 4.93
C VAL A 161 -4.69 14.17 4.10
N ILE A 162 -4.58 13.00 3.48
CA ILE A 162 -3.58 12.74 2.43
C ILE A 162 -4.27 12.85 1.08
N LEU A 163 -3.74 13.71 0.20
CA LEU A 163 -4.18 13.82 -1.19
C LEU A 163 -3.11 13.16 -2.07
N GLU A 164 -3.39 11.95 -2.52
CA GLU A 164 -2.54 11.21 -3.44
C GLU A 164 -2.96 11.50 -4.87
N VAL A 165 -2.01 11.89 -5.71
CA VAL A 165 -2.32 12.23 -7.09
C VAL A 165 -2.21 11.00 -7.98
N SER A 166 -3.37 10.55 -8.45
CA SER A 166 -3.59 9.44 -9.37
C SER A 166 -3.27 8.05 -8.82
N ASN A 167 -3.27 7.05 -9.72
CA ASN A 167 -3.00 5.65 -9.40
C ASN A 167 -2.43 4.90 -10.63
N GLU A 168 -1.22 4.35 -10.52
CA GLU A 168 -0.60 3.41 -11.49
C GLU A 168 -0.60 3.87 -12.95
N LEU A 169 -0.39 5.17 -13.17
CA LEU A 169 -0.34 5.74 -14.52
C LEU A 169 0.84 5.22 -15.35
N ASP A 170 1.86 4.68 -14.70
CA ASP A 170 3.00 4.02 -15.34
C ASP A 170 2.62 2.72 -16.05
N ILE A 171 1.54 2.04 -15.63
CA ILE A 171 1.11 0.76 -16.20
C ILE A 171 -0.32 0.73 -16.74
N ALA A 172 -1.04 1.86 -16.64
CA ALA A 172 -2.41 1.94 -17.15
C ALA A 172 -2.46 1.53 -18.65
N ASP A 173 -3.33 0.57 -18.99
CA ASP A 173 -3.46 -0.08 -20.32
C ASP A 173 -2.17 -0.74 -20.82
N SER A 174 -1.86 -1.92 -20.26
CA SER A 174 -0.68 -2.69 -20.64
C SER A 174 -0.74 -3.30 -22.05
N THR A 175 -1.92 -3.40 -22.70
CA THR A 175 -2.08 -4.05 -24.02
C THR A 175 -3.25 -3.48 -24.85
N PRO A 176 -3.09 -3.30 -26.18
CA PRO A 176 -4.19 -3.01 -27.10
C PRO A 176 -5.14 -4.22 -27.28
N GLU A 177 -6.37 -4.01 -27.78
CA GLU A 177 -7.31 -5.09 -28.12
C GLU A 177 -6.89 -5.80 -29.42
N HIS A 178 -7.13 -7.12 -29.48
CA HIS A 178 -6.87 -7.99 -30.64
C HIS A 178 -5.39 -8.08 -31.11
N TRP A 179 -4.45 -8.13 -30.14
CA TRP A 179 -3.03 -8.36 -30.42
C TRP A 179 -2.76 -9.64 -31.23
N ASN A 180 -2.02 -9.51 -32.33
CA ASN A 180 -1.50 -10.62 -33.14
C ASN A 180 -0.08 -10.31 -33.64
N ASP A 181 0.91 -11.11 -33.22
CA ASP A 181 2.32 -10.96 -33.61
C ASP A 181 2.59 -11.12 -35.13
N THR A 182 1.60 -11.61 -35.90
CA THR A 182 1.72 -11.86 -37.34
C THR A 182 0.93 -10.91 -38.22
N ASP A 183 0.02 -10.11 -37.66
CA ASP A 183 -0.78 -9.15 -38.43
C ASP A 183 -1.08 -7.90 -37.58
N SER A 184 -0.22 -6.89 -37.71
CA SER A 184 -0.36 -5.62 -37.01
C SER A 184 -1.57 -4.80 -37.46
N SER A 185 -2.25 -5.16 -38.56
CA SER A 185 -3.45 -4.47 -39.06
C SER A 185 -4.72 -4.83 -38.30
N LEU A 186 -4.73 -5.95 -37.56
CA LEU A 186 -5.81 -6.35 -36.65
C LEU A 186 -5.81 -5.58 -35.33
N TYR A 187 -4.84 -4.68 -35.15
CA TYR A 187 -4.74 -3.79 -34.01
C TYR A 187 -6.00 -2.93 -33.89
N THR A 188 -6.63 -3.00 -32.72
CA THR A 188 -7.64 -2.03 -32.32
C THR A 188 -7.31 -1.53 -30.92
N LEU A 189 -7.43 -0.22 -30.72
CA LEU A 189 -7.56 0.27 -29.35
C LEU A 189 -8.94 -0.16 -28.86
N LYS A 190 -9.00 -0.65 -27.62
CA LYS A 190 -10.27 -0.90 -26.94
C LYS A 190 -11.19 0.29 -27.14
N PRO A 191 -12.45 0.13 -27.62
CA PRO A 191 -13.38 1.24 -27.71
C PRO A 191 -13.44 1.92 -26.36
N LEU A 192 -12.89 3.11 -26.33
CA LEU A 192 -12.66 3.83 -25.11
C LEU A 192 -14.04 4.37 -24.69
N GLY A 193 -14.69 3.74 -23.72
CA GLY A 193 -15.97 4.20 -23.16
C GLY A 193 -15.75 5.39 -22.21
N PRO A 194 -16.74 6.25 -21.94
CA PRO A 194 -16.59 7.53 -21.21
C PRO A 194 -16.09 7.44 -19.74
N TRP A 195 -15.66 6.26 -19.29
CA TRP A 195 -15.38 5.90 -17.90
C TRP A 195 -14.00 5.23 -17.69
N GLY A 196 -13.12 5.18 -18.70
CA GLY A 196 -11.76 4.67 -18.51
C GLY A 196 -10.98 5.58 -17.54
N ARG A 197 -10.14 5.00 -16.65
CA ARG A 197 -9.13 5.73 -15.85
C ARG A 197 -8.29 6.65 -16.75
N TRP A 198 -7.46 7.57 -16.21
CA TRP A 198 -6.59 8.61 -16.87
C TRP A 198 -5.81 8.32 -18.18
N LEU A 199 -6.03 7.17 -18.79
CA LEU A 199 -5.68 6.70 -20.13
C LEU A 199 -5.98 7.67 -21.28
N TRP A 200 -6.67 8.77 -21.03
CA TRP A 200 -7.20 9.71 -22.02
C TRP A 200 -6.35 10.95 -22.23
N TRP A 201 -5.17 10.98 -21.62
CA TRP A 201 -4.28 12.09 -21.86
C TRP A 201 -3.69 12.04 -23.27
N MET A 202 -3.43 10.84 -23.79
CA MET A 202 -2.65 10.68 -25.02
C MET A 202 -3.55 10.48 -26.23
N ASP A 203 -3.52 11.42 -27.17
CA ASP A 203 -4.35 11.36 -28.37
C ASP A 203 -3.82 10.26 -29.29
N PRO A 204 -4.54 9.15 -29.49
CA PRO A 204 -4.04 8.05 -30.29
C PRO A 204 -3.76 8.44 -31.75
N GLN A 205 -4.39 9.50 -32.26
CA GLN A 205 -4.16 10.01 -33.62
C GLN A 205 -2.76 10.61 -33.79
N ASN A 206 -2.11 10.98 -32.69
CA ASN A 206 -0.75 11.50 -32.69
C ASN A 206 0.32 10.42 -32.73
N TYR A 207 -0.03 9.13 -32.80
CA TYR A 207 0.93 8.02 -32.66
C TYR A 207 0.81 6.96 -33.74
N VAL A 208 1.90 6.22 -33.96
CA VAL A 208 1.89 5.03 -34.83
C VAL A 208 1.30 3.83 -34.08
N LEU A 209 0.03 3.56 -34.33
CA LEU A 209 -0.71 2.51 -33.62
C LEU A 209 -0.25 1.08 -33.95
N HIS A 210 0.26 0.85 -35.16
CA HIS A 210 0.63 -0.48 -35.68
C HIS A 210 2.12 -0.82 -35.50
N GLN A 211 2.83 -0.12 -34.61
CA GLN A 211 4.22 -0.35 -34.32
C GLN A 211 4.35 -0.74 -32.84
N TRP A 212 5.04 -1.84 -32.53
CA TRP A 212 5.42 -2.12 -31.14
C TRP A 212 6.30 -0.96 -30.66
N THR A 213 6.16 -0.46 -29.43
CA THR A 213 7.26 0.31 -28.82
C THR A 213 8.48 -0.58 -28.92
N PRO A 214 9.45 -0.34 -29.80
CA PRO A 214 10.67 -1.09 -29.67
C PRO A 214 11.20 -0.72 -28.28
N LEU A 215 12.04 -1.56 -27.70
CA LEU A 215 12.91 -1.23 -26.56
C LEU A 215 13.79 0.04 -26.78
N GLN A 216 13.51 0.83 -27.82
CA GLN A 216 14.13 2.08 -28.28
C GLN A 216 13.49 3.35 -27.68
N THR A 217 12.45 3.26 -26.82
CA THR A 217 11.64 4.43 -26.37
C THR A 217 11.83 4.85 -24.91
N HIS A 218 12.72 4.20 -24.17
CA HIS A 218 12.91 4.45 -22.72
C HIS A 218 13.79 5.69 -22.41
N SER A 219 14.23 6.44 -23.42
CA SER A 219 14.95 7.69 -23.23
C SER A 219 13.99 8.87 -23.14
N LEU A 220 14.09 9.66 -22.05
CA LEU A 220 13.41 10.96 -21.93
C LEU A 220 13.67 11.92 -23.10
N SER A 221 14.76 11.74 -23.85
CA SER A 221 15.05 12.57 -25.03
C SER A 221 13.96 12.48 -26.10
N ASN A 222 13.22 11.37 -26.14
CA ASN A 222 12.17 11.10 -27.13
C ASN A 222 10.77 11.31 -26.53
N ALA A 223 10.68 11.86 -25.32
CA ALA A 223 9.42 11.96 -24.57
C ALA A 223 8.33 12.79 -25.30
N GLU A 224 8.77 13.66 -26.22
CA GLU A 224 7.88 14.49 -27.02
C GLU A 224 7.70 14.00 -28.47
N ASP A 225 8.37 12.92 -28.88
CA ASP A 225 8.33 12.44 -30.26
C ASP A 225 7.04 11.65 -30.55
N LYS A 226 6.18 12.27 -31.38
CA LYS A 226 4.90 11.73 -31.85
C LYS A 226 5.03 10.79 -33.06
N SER A 227 6.20 10.75 -33.72
CA SER A 227 6.42 9.83 -34.85
C SER A 227 6.58 8.38 -34.41
N LEU A 228 6.66 8.15 -33.10
CA LEU A 228 6.83 6.85 -32.47
C LEU A 228 5.47 6.21 -32.16
N SER A 229 5.52 4.94 -31.76
CA SER A 229 4.32 4.18 -31.42
C SER A 229 3.56 4.74 -30.21
N TYR A 230 2.33 4.29 -30.00
CA TYR A 230 1.57 4.68 -28.81
C TYR A 230 2.34 4.32 -27.51
N PRO A 231 2.46 5.23 -26.53
CA PRO A 231 3.21 5.00 -25.29
C PRO A 231 2.46 4.06 -24.32
N TYR A 232 2.72 2.76 -24.44
CA TYR A 232 2.20 1.71 -23.55
C TYR A 232 2.83 1.77 -22.15
N GLY A 233 2.47 0.80 -21.29
CA GLY A 233 3.02 0.70 -19.94
C GLY A 233 4.55 0.76 -19.95
N VAL A 234 5.10 1.40 -18.92
CA VAL A 234 6.54 1.68 -18.73
C VAL A 234 7.21 2.54 -19.81
N ASP A 235 6.45 3.34 -20.56
CA ASP A 235 7.02 4.32 -21.50
C ASP A 235 7.25 5.69 -20.82
N ALA A 236 8.45 6.26 -20.96
CA ALA A 236 8.84 7.54 -20.37
C ALA A 236 8.04 8.74 -20.89
N ARG A 237 7.45 8.65 -22.08
CA ARG A 237 6.53 9.66 -22.66
C ARG A 237 5.30 9.90 -21.79
N ARG A 238 4.90 8.91 -20.98
CA ARG A 238 3.78 9.06 -20.03
C ARG A 238 4.04 10.12 -18.97
N LEU A 239 5.31 10.40 -18.65
CA LEU A 239 5.66 11.39 -17.63
C LEU A 239 5.22 12.79 -18.06
N SER A 240 5.70 13.32 -19.19
CA SER A 240 5.37 14.69 -19.60
C SER A 240 3.96 14.85 -20.14
N ARG A 241 3.40 13.78 -20.69
CA ARG A 241 2.09 13.81 -21.32
C ARG A 241 0.96 13.50 -20.35
N ALA A 242 1.23 12.81 -19.24
CA ALA A 242 0.21 12.51 -18.26
C ALA A 242 0.64 12.80 -16.81
N VAL A 243 1.60 12.04 -16.28
CA VAL A 243 1.84 12.01 -14.83
C VAL A 243 2.23 13.39 -14.27
N LEU A 244 3.22 14.04 -14.87
CA LEU A 244 3.78 15.29 -14.39
C LEU A 244 2.83 16.48 -14.46
N PRO A 245 2.09 16.71 -15.57
CA PRO A 245 1.12 17.81 -15.58
C PRO A 245 0.01 17.61 -14.53
N VAL A 246 -0.53 16.40 -14.30
CA VAL A 246 -1.58 16.19 -13.28
C VAL A 246 -1.02 16.42 -11.89
N GLN A 247 0.17 15.86 -11.62
CA GLN A 247 0.88 16.13 -10.40
C GLN A 247 1.00 17.62 -10.18
N LYS A 248 1.41 18.39 -11.20
CA LYS A 248 1.56 19.84 -11.10
C LYS A 248 0.24 20.57 -10.82
N PHE A 249 -0.85 20.24 -11.51
CA PHE A 249 -2.16 20.87 -11.29
C PHE A 249 -2.67 20.66 -9.86
N PHE A 250 -2.60 19.43 -9.36
CA PHE A 250 -3.04 19.13 -7.99
C PHE A 250 -2.08 19.68 -6.95
N SER A 251 -0.77 19.67 -7.22
CA SER A 251 0.23 20.31 -6.34
C SER A 251 -0.06 21.81 -6.16
N ASP A 252 -0.43 22.51 -7.23
CA ASP A 252 -0.80 23.93 -7.19
C ASP A 252 -2.12 24.12 -6.44
N ALA A 253 -3.15 23.32 -6.76
CA ALA A 253 -4.45 23.38 -6.09
C ALA A 253 -4.34 23.18 -4.57
N ILE A 254 -3.53 22.22 -4.13
CA ILE A 254 -3.31 21.94 -2.70
C ILE A 254 -2.63 23.13 -2.01
N LYS A 255 -1.68 23.80 -2.65
CA LYS A 255 -1.06 25.00 -2.10
C LYS A 255 -2.05 26.14 -1.96
N THR A 256 -2.87 26.36 -2.98
CA THR A 256 -3.94 27.37 -2.94
C THR A 256 -4.87 27.12 -1.77
N VAL A 257 -5.43 25.91 -1.65
CA VAL A 257 -6.36 25.55 -0.58
C VAL A 257 -5.70 25.58 0.80
N LYS A 258 -4.45 25.13 0.93
CA LYS A 258 -3.69 25.24 2.19
C LYS A 258 -3.55 26.70 2.64
N ALA A 259 -3.29 27.63 1.72
CA ALA A 259 -3.22 29.05 2.03
C ALA A 259 -4.58 29.65 2.42
N GLU A 260 -5.66 29.27 1.73
CA GLU A 260 -7.04 29.68 2.06
C GLU A 260 -7.43 29.26 3.47
N LEU A 261 -7.08 28.03 3.86
CA LEU A 261 -7.47 27.45 5.15
C LEU A 261 -6.58 27.88 6.31
N ALA A 262 -5.38 28.41 6.06
CA ALA A 262 -4.48 28.88 7.11
C ALA A 262 -5.10 29.98 7.99
N GLY A 263 -6.05 30.76 7.46
CA GLY A 263 -6.79 31.78 8.20
C GLY A 263 -8.05 31.29 8.93
N ASN A 264 -8.43 30.02 8.77
CA ASN A 264 -9.65 29.47 9.35
C ASN A 264 -9.37 28.88 10.74
N SER A 265 -9.88 29.53 11.79
CA SER A 265 -9.71 29.08 13.19
C SER A 265 -10.27 27.67 13.44
N ASN A 266 -11.29 27.24 12.70
CA ASN A 266 -11.89 25.92 12.85
C ASN A 266 -10.99 24.79 12.32
N HIS A 267 -9.99 25.13 11.50
CA HIS A 267 -9.06 24.18 10.88
C HIS A 267 -7.65 24.30 11.43
N HIS A 268 -7.44 25.10 12.49
CA HIS A 268 -6.14 25.26 13.13
C HIS A 268 -5.59 23.91 13.64
N GLY A 269 -4.31 23.65 13.34
CA GLY A 269 -3.63 22.40 13.72
C GLY A 269 -3.90 21.21 12.80
N LYS A 270 -4.82 21.33 11.83
CA LYS A 270 -5.10 20.27 10.85
C LYS A 270 -4.05 20.28 9.74
N THR A 271 -3.77 19.11 9.19
CA THR A 271 -2.67 18.93 8.24
C THR A 271 -3.15 18.41 6.89
N ILE A 272 -2.68 19.03 5.80
CA ILE A 272 -2.83 18.50 4.44
C ILE A 272 -1.47 17.92 4.02
N GLU A 273 -1.45 16.65 3.62
CA GLU A 273 -0.28 15.98 3.08
C GLU A 273 -0.49 15.65 1.61
N ILE A 274 0.59 15.62 0.85
CA ILE A 274 0.58 15.37 -0.59
C ILE A 274 1.30 14.05 -0.85
N ALA A 275 0.72 13.21 -1.69
CA ALA A 275 1.33 11.98 -2.15
C ALA A 275 1.30 11.88 -3.68
N GLY A 276 2.23 11.13 -4.24
CA GLY A 276 2.28 10.82 -5.67
C GLY A 276 3.63 10.21 -6.04
N PRO A 277 3.72 9.49 -7.18
CA PRO A 277 2.69 9.34 -8.22
C PRO A 277 1.89 8.03 -8.16
N ALA A 278 2.02 7.25 -7.08
CA ALA A 278 1.38 5.93 -6.92
C ALA A 278 1.75 4.96 -8.06
N PHE A 279 3.03 4.88 -8.42
CA PHE A 279 3.50 3.97 -9.48
C PHE A 279 3.47 2.51 -9.05
N ALA A 280 3.21 1.63 -10.01
CA ALA A 280 3.26 0.18 -9.83
C ALA A 280 4.71 -0.37 -9.73
N GLY A 281 5.73 0.46 -9.97
CA GLY A 281 7.14 0.11 -9.82
C GLY A 281 7.71 -0.72 -10.97
N ARG A 282 6.97 -0.92 -12.06
CA ARG A 282 7.41 -1.83 -13.14
C ARG A 282 8.71 -1.38 -13.81
N SER A 283 9.01 -0.09 -13.84
CA SER A 283 10.20 0.40 -14.55
C SER A 283 11.52 -0.11 -13.96
N PHE A 284 11.54 -0.48 -12.67
CA PHE A 284 12.68 -1.17 -12.03
C PHE A 284 12.97 -2.56 -12.59
N THR A 285 12.00 -3.21 -13.23
CA THR A 285 12.20 -4.51 -13.88
C THR A 285 12.67 -4.34 -15.33
N TYR A 286 12.33 -3.23 -16.00
CA TYR A 286 12.60 -3.06 -17.42
C TYR A 286 13.89 -2.28 -17.72
N TYR A 287 14.20 -1.24 -16.95
CA TYR A 287 15.27 -0.30 -17.28
C TYR A 287 16.69 -0.63 -16.78
N PRO A 288 16.94 -1.46 -15.73
CA PRO A 288 18.31 -1.70 -15.29
C PRO A 288 19.15 -2.53 -16.28
N PHE A 289 18.52 -3.05 -17.35
CA PHE A 289 19.19 -3.84 -18.39
C PHE A 289 19.69 -3.01 -19.57
N ASP A 290 19.43 -1.69 -19.59
CA ASP A 290 19.98 -0.79 -20.60
C ASP A 290 21.50 -0.59 -20.43
N VAL A 291 22.22 -0.36 -21.53
CA VAL A 291 23.67 -0.09 -21.52
C VAL A 291 23.97 1.21 -22.29
N PRO A 292 24.30 2.31 -21.59
CA PRO A 292 24.31 2.46 -20.13
C PRO A 292 22.89 2.42 -19.51
N PRO A 293 22.74 2.11 -18.21
CA PRO A 293 21.44 2.09 -17.57
C PRO A 293 20.74 3.45 -17.66
N ASN A 294 19.47 3.43 -18.10
CA ASN A 294 18.61 4.61 -18.05
C ASN A 294 17.99 4.77 -16.65
N PRO A 295 17.74 6.01 -16.20
CA PRO A 295 17.05 6.26 -14.93
C PRO A 295 15.62 5.73 -14.98
N THR A 296 15.12 5.24 -13.85
CA THR A 296 13.74 4.72 -13.75
C THR A 296 12.68 5.83 -13.90
N LEU A 297 11.42 5.45 -14.14
CA LEU A 297 10.33 6.43 -14.19
C LEU A 297 10.16 7.17 -12.86
N GLU A 298 10.38 6.47 -11.74
CA GLU A 298 10.37 7.03 -10.39
C GLU A 298 11.47 8.08 -10.24
N GLU A 299 12.70 7.77 -10.66
CA GLU A 299 13.82 8.70 -10.58
C GLU A 299 13.55 9.96 -11.40
N GLU A 300 13.00 9.81 -12.60
CA GLU A 300 12.70 10.95 -13.46
C GLU A 300 11.49 11.74 -12.98
N PHE A 301 10.45 11.09 -12.48
CA PHE A 301 9.35 11.77 -11.82
C PHE A 301 9.85 12.65 -10.67
N LEU A 302 10.71 12.11 -9.80
CA LEU A 302 11.31 12.86 -8.69
C LEU A 302 12.16 14.02 -9.18
N ASN A 303 12.97 13.81 -10.22
CA ASN A 303 13.78 14.85 -10.84
C ASN A 303 12.90 16.00 -11.35
N GLN A 304 11.92 15.71 -12.20
CA GLN A 304 11.06 16.75 -12.79
C GLN A 304 10.18 17.47 -11.75
N THR A 305 9.82 16.79 -10.66
CA THR A 305 8.98 17.36 -9.60
C THR A 305 9.75 18.28 -8.67
N PHE A 306 10.99 17.94 -8.31
CA PHE A 306 11.75 18.62 -7.24
C PHE A 306 12.97 19.42 -7.71
N ASN A 307 13.44 19.23 -8.95
CA ASN A 307 14.55 20.00 -9.50
C ASN A 307 14.04 21.15 -10.39
N PRO A 308 14.24 22.43 -10.02
CA PRO A 308 13.79 23.57 -10.82
C PRO A 308 14.53 23.70 -12.17
N LEU A 309 15.64 22.99 -12.34
CA LEU A 309 16.46 22.99 -13.57
C LEU A 309 16.37 21.64 -14.31
N ALA A 310 15.38 20.80 -14.00
CA ALA A 310 15.26 19.49 -14.60
C ALA A 310 15.16 19.55 -16.14
N SER A 311 16.05 18.83 -16.80
CA SER A 311 16.03 18.56 -18.24
C SER A 311 15.22 17.28 -18.51
N PRO A 312 14.53 17.12 -19.66
CA PRO A 312 14.46 18.01 -20.82
C PRO A 312 13.40 19.11 -20.74
N TYR A 313 12.54 19.11 -19.71
CA TYR A 313 11.39 20.03 -19.65
C TYR A 313 11.70 21.40 -19.05
N ALA A 314 12.97 21.72 -18.81
CA ALA A 314 13.43 22.99 -18.25
C ALA A 314 12.64 23.43 -17.00
N GLY A 315 12.37 22.48 -16.09
CA GLY A 315 11.62 22.76 -14.86
C GLY A 315 10.13 23.06 -15.03
N ARG A 316 9.54 22.82 -16.21
CA ARG A 316 8.10 23.05 -16.49
C ARG A 316 7.17 22.43 -15.44
N PHE A 317 7.53 21.26 -14.93
CA PHE A 317 6.73 20.49 -13.98
C PHE A 317 7.19 20.63 -12.52
N TYR A 318 8.16 21.51 -12.25
CA TYR A 318 8.66 21.75 -10.90
C TYR A 318 7.51 22.18 -9.97
N ALA A 319 7.20 21.31 -9.02
CA ALA A 319 6.25 21.61 -7.97
C ALA A 319 7.01 22.39 -6.89
N LYS A 320 6.80 23.70 -6.81
CA LYS A 320 7.49 24.66 -5.91
C LYS A 320 7.23 24.39 -4.41
N TYR A 321 7.56 23.21 -3.91
CA TYR A 321 7.38 22.82 -2.53
C TYR A 321 8.47 23.45 -1.67
N THR A 322 8.16 23.59 -0.38
CA THR A 322 9.08 24.12 0.63
C THR A 322 9.36 23.06 1.69
N SER A 323 10.36 23.32 2.53
CA SER A 323 10.70 22.49 3.69
C SER A 323 9.56 22.35 4.72
N GLN A 324 8.52 23.18 4.62
CA GLN A 324 7.33 23.14 5.48
C GLN A 324 6.19 22.28 4.89
N ASP A 325 6.31 21.85 3.63
CA ASP A 325 5.32 20.98 3.00
C ASP A 325 5.58 19.51 3.38
N ARG A 326 4.48 18.78 3.62
CA ARG A 326 4.53 17.34 3.90
C ARG A 326 4.25 16.59 2.61
N TYR A 327 5.32 16.06 2.03
CA TYR A 327 5.25 15.31 0.77
C TYR A 327 5.66 13.85 0.99
N ARG A 328 4.92 12.94 0.37
CA ARG A 328 5.19 11.50 0.32
C ARG A 328 5.40 11.05 -1.11
N PHE A 329 6.52 10.41 -1.38
CA PHE A 329 6.68 9.65 -2.61
C PHE A 329 5.90 8.35 -2.46
N SER A 330 4.80 8.21 -3.20
CA SER A 330 3.94 7.04 -3.13
C SER A 330 4.16 6.08 -4.28
N PHE A 331 4.17 4.79 -3.96
CA PHE A 331 4.44 3.69 -4.88
C PHE A 331 3.80 2.41 -4.34
N HIS A 332 3.64 1.43 -5.22
CA HIS A 332 3.02 0.16 -4.90
C HIS A 332 4.06 -0.95 -4.84
N PHE A 333 3.79 -1.97 -4.05
CA PHE A 333 4.65 -3.14 -3.98
C PHE A 333 3.87 -4.41 -3.68
N TYR A 334 4.14 -5.47 -4.46
CA TYR A 334 3.55 -6.78 -4.25
C TYR A 334 4.65 -7.83 -4.15
N GLY A 335 4.58 -8.74 -3.18
CA GLY A 335 5.59 -9.80 -3.03
C GLY A 335 5.79 -10.65 -4.29
N SER A 336 4.74 -10.84 -5.08
CA SER A 336 4.80 -11.54 -6.36
C SER A 336 5.71 -10.88 -7.41
N THR A 337 5.95 -9.56 -7.34
CA THR A 337 6.88 -8.88 -8.27
C THR A 337 8.34 -9.15 -7.92
N ASP A 338 8.62 -9.35 -6.63
CA ASP A 338 9.93 -9.74 -6.13
C ASP A 338 10.21 -11.24 -6.30
N GLY A 339 9.13 -12.04 -6.42
CA GLY A 339 9.18 -13.46 -6.73
C GLY A 339 9.94 -14.24 -5.66
N THR A 340 11.01 -14.94 -6.07
CA THR A 340 11.79 -15.77 -5.15
C THR A 340 13.00 -15.07 -4.52
N THR A 341 13.16 -13.76 -4.73
CA THR A 341 14.41 -13.03 -4.43
C THR A 341 14.54 -12.49 -2.99
N ARG A 342 13.60 -12.83 -2.09
CA ARG A 342 13.65 -12.50 -0.64
C ARG A 342 13.90 -10.99 -0.37
N PHE A 343 13.06 -10.17 -0.98
CA PHE A 343 13.02 -8.71 -0.94
C PHE A 343 14.21 -8.01 -1.59
N ALA A 344 14.99 -8.69 -2.43
CA ALA A 344 16.16 -8.06 -3.06
C ALA A 344 15.75 -6.91 -3.99
N ASN A 345 14.68 -7.08 -4.79
CA ASN A 345 14.22 -6.02 -5.69
C ASN A 345 13.65 -4.86 -4.88
N PHE A 346 12.84 -5.14 -3.86
CA PHE A 346 12.34 -4.11 -2.95
C PHE A 346 13.48 -3.27 -2.34
N ARG A 347 14.54 -3.92 -1.83
CA ARG A 347 15.70 -3.19 -1.27
C ARG A 347 16.36 -2.31 -2.32
N GLN A 348 16.53 -2.83 -3.53
CA GLN A 348 17.13 -2.09 -4.63
C GLN A 348 16.30 -0.85 -5.01
N GLU A 349 14.99 -1.00 -5.14
CA GLU A 349 14.05 0.11 -5.38
C GLU A 349 14.21 1.21 -4.32
N MET A 350 14.21 0.81 -3.04
CA MET A 350 14.30 1.76 -1.93
C MET A 350 15.66 2.46 -1.88
N ILE A 351 16.75 1.76 -2.18
CA ILE A 351 18.10 2.35 -2.28
C ILE A 351 18.15 3.38 -3.41
N THR A 352 17.64 3.04 -4.59
CA THR A 352 17.61 3.94 -5.75
C THR A 352 16.82 5.21 -5.45
N ILE A 353 15.59 5.08 -4.94
CA ILE A 353 14.73 6.23 -4.62
C ILE A 353 15.38 7.12 -3.56
N ARG A 354 15.87 6.56 -2.45
CA ARG A 354 16.51 7.37 -1.39
C ARG A 354 17.77 8.08 -1.88
N SER A 355 18.58 7.40 -2.71
CA SER A 355 19.77 8.01 -3.30
C SER A 355 19.40 9.20 -4.20
N LYS A 356 18.33 9.05 -5.00
CA LYS A 356 17.81 10.14 -5.83
C LYS A 356 17.31 11.31 -4.99
N LEU A 357 16.50 11.05 -3.95
CA LEU A 357 16.00 12.08 -3.05
C LEU A 357 17.14 12.83 -2.34
N ALA A 358 18.16 12.11 -1.87
CA ALA A 358 19.34 12.71 -1.24
C ALA A 358 20.11 13.63 -2.21
N SER A 359 20.30 13.19 -3.46
CA SER A 359 20.92 14.02 -4.51
C SER A 359 20.11 15.28 -4.81
N LEU A 360 18.78 15.17 -4.92
CA LEU A 360 17.89 16.30 -5.17
C LEU A 360 17.92 17.31 -4.01
N ARG A 361 17.97 16.83 -2.76
CA ARG A 361 18.09 17.69 -1.56
C ARG A 361 19.38 18.50 -1.55
N GLN A 362 20.48 17.96 -2.07
CA GLN A 362 21.74 18.69 -2.23
C GLN A 362 21.65 19.79 -3.30
N GLN A 363 20.83 19.59 -4.34
CA GLN A 363 20.61 20.54 -5.43
C GLN A 363 19.53 21.58 -5.11
N ASN A 364 18.59 21.25 -4.23
CA ASN A 364 17.48 22.09 -3.82
C ASN A 364 17.29 22.03 -2.29
N ALA A 365 17.97 22.95 -1.58
CA ALA A 365 17.95 23.02 -0.12
C ALA A 365 16.56 23.39 0.47
N ASP A 366 15.63 23.87 -0.35
CA ASP A 366 14.25 24.19 0.07
C ASP A 366 13.26 23.03 -0.18
N MET A 367 13.71 21.93 -0.80
CA MET A 367 12.87 20.74 -1.07
C MET A 367 12.27 20.16 0.23
N PRO A 368 11.01 19.70 0.27
CA PRO A 368 10.47 19.03 1.45
C PRO A 368 11.25 17.77 1.82
N ASP A 369 11.17 17.36 3.08
CA ASP A 369 11.62 16.04 3.53
C ASP A 369 10.65 14.98 3.00
N VAL A 370 10.94 14.45 1.81
CA VAL A 370 10.09 13.49 1.10
C VAL A 370 10.15 12.12 1.78
N LYS A 371 9.00 11.65 2.27
CA LYS A 371 8.88 10.34 2.92
C LYS A 371 8.40 9.26 1.95
N LEU A 372 8.83 8.02 2.16
CA LEU A 372 8.39 6.86 1.37
C LEU A 372 7.03 6.36 1.87
N PHE A 373 6.11 6.10 0.95
CA PHE A 373 4.76 5.66 1.25
C PHE A 373 4.33 4.51 0.33
N LEU A 374 4.05 3.34 0.91
CA LEU A 374 3.42 2.22 0.20
C LEU A 374 1.91 2.44 0.10
N SER A 375 1.46 3.24 -0.86
CA SER A 375 0.04 3.60 -1.01
C SER A 375 -0.86 2.42 -1.40
N GLU A 376 -0.26 1.33 -1.86
CA GLU A 376 -0.91 0.06 -2.11
C GLU A 376 0.11 -1.07 -1.99
N TRP A 377 -0.20 -2.10 -1.22
CA TRP A 377 0.66 -3.27 -1.14
C TRP A 377 -0.09 -4.51 -0.67
N GLY A 378 0.50 -5.68 -0.97
CA GLY A 378 0.01 -6.96 -0.51
C GLY A 378 0.94 -8.11 -0.93
N PRO A 379 0.65 -9.35 -0.51
CA PRO A 379 1.45 -10.51 -0.89
C PRO A 379 1.52 -10.71 -2.41
N THR A 380 0.40 -10.60 -3.11
CA THR A 380 0.36 -10.74 -4.57
C THR A 380 -0.78 -9.94 -5.18
N ALA A 381 -0.55 -9.43 -6.38
CA ALA A 381 -1.61 -8.89 -7.25
C ALA A 381 -2.24 -10.00 -8.14
N ASP A 382 -1.67 -11.21 -8.14
CA ASP A 382 -2.18 -12.34 -8.92
C ASP A 382 -3.42 -12.98 -8.27
N GLU A 383 -4.58 -12.71 -8.86
CA GLU A 383 -5.89 -13.23 -8.47
C GLU A 383 -6.13 -14.71 -8.85
N ARG A 384 -5.08 -15.48 -9.14
CA ARG A 384 -5.18 -16.91 -9.46
C ARG A 384 -4.59 -17.83 -8.39
N THR A 385 -3.94 -17.25 -7.37
CA THR A 385 -3.20 -18.02 -6.34
C THR A 385 -3.86 -17.87 -4.97
N ASP A 386 -3.66 -18.86 -4.09
CA ASP A 386 -4.25 -18.82 -2.75
C ASP A 386 -3.50 -17.93 -1.74
N VAL A 387 -2.45 -17.25 -2.18
CA VAL A 387 -1.53 -16.51 -1.29
C VAL A 387 -2.28 -15.46 -0.46
N ASN A 388 -3.19 -14.70 -1.08
CA ASN A 388 -3.91 -13.61 -0.39
C ASN A 388 -4.91 -14.07 0.67
N TYR A 389 -5.33 -15.35 0.66
CA TYR A 389 -6.32 -15.87 1.63
C TYR A 389 -5.83 -17.12 2.39
N SER A 390 -4.54 -17.42 2.33
CA SER A 390 -3.89 -18.54 3.03
C SER A 390 -2.79 -18.06 4.00
N HIS A 391 -2.30 -18.97 4.84
CA HIS A 391 -1.16 -18.74 5.73
C HIS A 391 0.11 -18.29 4.98
N ARG A 392 0.22 -18.57 3.66
CA ARG A 392 1.32 -18.15 2.79
C ARG A 392 1.48 -16.63 2.76
N GLY A 393 0.37 -15.91 2.54
CA GLY A 393 0.36 -14.45 2.52
C GLY A 393 0.67 -13.85 3.89
N ALA A 394 0.23 -14.50 4.99
CA ALA A 394 0.57 -14.06 6.34
C ALA A 394 2.07 -14.24 6.64
N ALA A 395 2.67 -15.37 6.27
CA ALA A 395 4.11 -15.62 6.41
C ALA A 395 4.94 -14.55 5.69
N TRP A 396 4.62 -14.30 4.41
CA TRP A 396 5.26 -13.24 3.63
C TRP A 396 5.07 -11.86 4.29
N THR A 397 3.84 -11.53 4.70
CA THR A 397 3.55 -10.21 5.30
C THR A 397 4.31 -10.00 6.60
N ALA A 398 4.42 -11.04 7.44
CA ALA A 398 5.17 -10.99 8.68
C ALA A 398 6.68 -10.78 8.46
N ALA A 399 7.22 -11.30 7.36
CA ALA A 399 8.61 -11.05 6.96
C ALA A 399 8.81 -9.68 6.28
N PHE A 400 7.83 -9.24 5.49
CA PHE A 400 7.89 -7.98 4.73
C PHE A 400 7.81 -6.75 5.64
N LEU A 401 6.93 -6.75 6.65
CA LEU A 401 6.72 -5.57 7.48
C LEU A 401 8.01 -5.08 8.20
N PRO A 402 8.81 -5.95 8.86
CA PRO A 402 10.12 -5.56 9.38
C PRO A 402 11.11 -5.11 8.31
N GLU A 403 11.07 -5.69 7.10
CA GLU A 403 11.89 -5.26 5.97
C GLU A 403 11.53 -3.83 5.55
N ALA A 404 10.25 -3.52 5.39
CA ALA A 404 9.78 -2.19 5.04
C ALA A 404 10.14 -1.13 6.10
N VAL A 405 10.09 -1.49 7.39
CA VAL A 405 10.64 -0.65 8.48
C VAL A 405 12.14 -0.43 8.32
N GLY A 406 12.91 -1.48 8.05
CA GLY A 406 14.36 -1.39 7.79
C GLY A 406 14.69 -0.55 6.54
N GLN A 407 13.79 -0.51 5.57
CA GLN A 407 13.87 0.36 4.40
C GLN A 407 13.27 1.77 4.62
N GLN A 408 12.94 2.13 5.86
CA GLN A 408 12.44 3.46 6.22
C GLN A 408 11.15 3.87 5.48
N VAL A 409 10.31 2.89 5.14
CA VAL A 409 8.94 3.17 4.70
C VAL A 409 8.18 3.80 5.88
N SER A 410 7.60 4.98 5.64
CA SER A 410 7.04 5.81 6.72
C SER A 410 5.55 5.58 6.97
N LEU A 411 4.85 5.02 5.99
CA LEU A 411 3.42 4.81 5.96
C LEU A 411 3.11 3.74 4.90
N GLY A 412 1.98 3.07 5.02
CA GLY A 412 1.48 2.17 4.00
C GLY A 412 -0.03 1.95 4.11
N SER A 413 -0.61 1.50 3.00
CA SER A 413 -2.02 1.13 2.88
C SER A 413 -2.13 -0.25 2.26
N TYR A 414 -2.58 -1.23 3.06
CA TYR A 414 -2.87 -2.57 2.56
C TYR A 414 -4.00 -2.52 1.53
N LEU A 415 -4.02 -3.42 0.55
CA LEU A 415 -4.84 -3.23 -0.65
C LEU A 415 -6.32 -2.92 -0.35
N ILE A 416 -7.14 -3.77 0.27
CA ILE A 416 -8.55 -3.44 0.59
C ILE A 416 -8.98 -3.97 1.98
N ILE A 417 -9.97 -3.35 2.61
CA ILE A 417 -10.55 -3.84 3.88
C ILE A 417 -11.31 -5.16 3.67
N SER A 418 -12.14 -5.22 2.63
CA SER A 418 -13.01 -6.37 2.33
C SER A 418 -13.03 -6.63 0.84
N ASP A 419 -13.22 -7.90 0.47
CA ASP A 419 -13.55 -8.27 -0.90
C ASP A 419 -14.81 -7.52 -1.36
N GLY A 420 -14.77 -6.97 -2.57
CA GLY A 420 -15.92 -6.25 -3.13
C GLY A 420 -17.05 -7.18 -3.59
N GLN A 421 -16.72 -8.45 -3.84
CA GLN A 421 -17.62 -9.48 -4.34
C GLN A 421 -17.39 -10.78 -3.55
N GLY A 422 -18.43 -11.61 -3.44
CA GLY A 422 -18.38 -12.82 -2.62
C GLY A 422 -19.07 -14.00 -3.29
N ASP A 423 -18.31 -14.85 -3.97
CA ASP A 423 -18.80 -16.13 -4.49
C ASP A 423 -17.66 -17.14 -4.39
N ASP A 424 -17.85 -18.20 -3.59
CA ASP A 424 -16.84 -19.23 -3.38
C ASP A 424 -16.59 -20.09 -4.62
N LYS A 425 -17.47 -19.98 -5.63
CA LYS A 425 -17.33 -20.63 -6.93
C LYS A 425 -16.57 -19.80 -7.95
N VAL A 426 -16.27 -18.53 -7.66
CA VAL A 426 -15.51 -17.64 -8.55
C VAL A 426 -14.15 -17.36 -7.90
N PRO A 427 -13.08 -18.09 -8.30
CA PRO A 427 -11.78 -18.00 -7.64
C PRO A 427 -11.23 -16.58 -7.51
N SER A 428 -11.43 -15.72 -8.51
CA SER A 428 -10.93 -14.35 -8.50
C SER A 428 -11.53 -13.49 -7.38
N PHE A 429 -12.69 -13.86 -6.83
CA PHE A 429 -13.28 -13.13 -5.70
C PHE A 429 -12.62 -13.52 -4.36
N LEU A 430 -12.15 -14.75 -4.22
CA LEU A 430 -11.43 -15.23 -3.03
C LEU A 430 -10.03 -14.61 -2.90
N THR A 431 -9.41 -14.32 -4.05
CA THR A 431 -7.97 -14.04 -4.18
C THR A 431 -7.62 -12.57 -4.06
N GLN A 432 -8.58 -11.68 -3.86
CA GLN A 432 -8.29 -10.25 -3.65
C GLN A 432 -7.46 -10.07 -2.36
N ALA A 433 -6.47 -9.18 -2.38
CA ALA A 433 -5.64 -8.88 -1.20
C ALA A 433 -6.43 -8.03 -0.20
N SER A 434 -7.28 -8.67 0.59
CA SER A 434 -8.18 -8.03 1.55
C SER A 434 -7.97 -8.52 2.99
N LEU A 435 -8.51 -7.79 3.95
CA LEU A 435 -8.52 -8.24 5.36
C LEU A 435 -9.69 -9.19 5.64
N LEU A 436 -10.81 -9.03 4.92
CA LEU A 436 -12.03 -9.79 5.08
C LEU A 436 -12.47 -10.43 3.75
N TYR A 437 -12.76 -11.72 3.81
CA TYR A 437 -13.48 -12.43 2.76
C TYR A 437 -14.98 -12.25 2.93
N LYS A 438 -15.66 -11.87 1.84
CA LYS A 438 -17.11 -11.76 1.75
C LYS A 438 -17.71 -13.09 1.29
N GLN A 439 -18.54 -13.72 2.10
CA GLN A 439 -19.26 -14.94 1.72
C GLN A 439 -20.76 -14.70 1.63
N LEU A 440 -21.35 -14.85 0.43
CA LEU A 440 -22.79 -14.67 0.22
C LEU A 440 -23.60 -15.85 0.76
N ASN A 441 -23.27 -17.11 0.46
CA ASN A 441 -23.97 -18.33 0.93
C ASN A 441 -25.52 -18.28 0.91
N GLY A 442 -26.13 -17.49 0.03
CA GLY A 442 -27.59 -17.25 0.03
C GLY A 442 -28.13 -16.51 1.27
N LYS A 443 -27.26 -15.93 2.11
CA LYS A 443 -27.60 -15.10 3.26
C LYS A 443 -27.59 -13.61 2.89
N ASN A 444 -28.52 -12.85 3.48
CA ASN A 444 -28.54 -11.39 3.45
C ASN A 444 -28.80 -10.91 4.89
N PRO A 445 -27.84 -10.26 5.56
CA PRO A 445 -26.53 -9.80 5.03
C PRO A 445 -25.51 -10.93 4.80
N PRO A 446 -24.45 -10.69 3.99
CA PRO A 446 -23.31 -11.60 3.84
C PRO A 446 -22.60 -11.89 5.16
N VAL A 447 -21.81 -12.97 5.19
CA VAL A 447 -20.90 -13.28 6.30
C VAL A 447 -19.49 -12.88 5.92
N TYR A 448 -18.77 -12.22 6.82
CA TYR A 448 -17.37 -11.87 6.62
C TYR A 448 -16.45 -12.73 7.48
N TYR A 449 -15.39 -13.25 6.88
CA TYR A 449 -14.36 -14.03 7.57
C TYR A 449 -13.01 -13.33 7.45
N PRO A 450 -12.20 -13.27 8.52
CA PRO A 450 -10.87 -12.71 8.42
C PRO A 450 -9.98 -13.56 7.52
N LYS A 451 -9.26 -12.90 6.62
CA LYS A 451 -8.14 -13.51 5.91
C LYS A 451 -6.93 -13.60 6.85
N PRO A 452 -5.99 -14.52 6.61
CA PRO A 452 -4.79 -14.69 7.44
C PRO A 452 -3.98 -13.41 7.66
N VAL A 453 -3.89 -12.52 6.65
CA VAL A 453 -3.22 -11.21 6.81
C VAL A 453 -3.97 -10.30 7.79
N GLY A 454 -5.31 -10.29 7.75
CA GLY A 454 -6.13 -9.60 8.76
C GLY A 454 -5.80 -10.09 10.17
N ASN A 455 -5.76 -11.41 10.38
CA ASN A 455 -5.36 -12.02 11.65
C ASN A 455 -3.93 -11.64 12.10
N LEU A 456 -2.99 -11.57 11.17
CA LEU A 456 -1.62 -11.10 11.45
C LEU A 456 -1.61 -9.65 11.94
N PHE A 457 -2.40 -8.77 11.31
CA PHE A 457 -2.50 -7.38 11.77
C PHE A 457 -3.12 -7.29 13.17
N LYS A 458 -4.08 -8.18 13.51
CA LYS A 458 -4.56 -8.32 14.91
C LYS A 458 -3.44 -8.72 15.86
N MET A 459 -2.57 -9.65 15.46
CA MET A 459 -1.41 -10.05 16.28
C MET A 459 -0.46 -8.86 16.51
N TYR A 460 -0.09 -8.10 15.47
CA TYR A 460 0.75 -6.91 15.64
C TYR A 460 0.07 -5.84 16.49
N ASN A 461 -1.24 -5.65 16.36
CA ASN A 461 -1.98 -4.68 17.16
C ASN A 461 -1.96 -5.03 18.67
N LYS A 462 -1.92 -6.32 19.01
CA LYS A 462 -1.74 -6.81 20.40
C LYS A 462 -0.34 -6.60 20.97
N MET A 463 0.68 -6.38 20.13
CA MET A 463 2.04 -6.10 20.58
C MET A 463 2.15 -4.67 21.10
N SER A 464 2.98 -4.49 22.12
CA SER A 464 3.26 -3.21 22.78
C SER A 464 4.74 -3.10 23.17
N GLY A 465 5.15 -1.91 23.58
CA GLY A 465 6.53 -1.65 24.02
C GLY A 465 7.50 -1.30 22.89
N LYS A 466 8.80 -1.36 23.18
CA LYS A 466 9.87 -1.00 22.25
C LYS A 466 10.49 -2.24 21.62
N ARG A 467 10.94 -2.12 20.37
CA ARG A 467 11.62 -3.23 19.69
C ARG A 467 12.95 -3.55 20.38
N VAL A 468 13.18 -4.84 20.57
CA VAL A 468 14.38 -5.40 21.18
C VAL A 468 15.03 -6.40 20.24
N GLN A 469 16.30 -6.72 20.48
CA GLN A 469 17.05 -7.63 19.63
C GLN A 469 16.48 -9.05 19.68
N ALA A 470 16.31 -9.65 18.50
CA ALA A 470 16.00 -11.06 18.32
C ALA A 470 17.00 -11.65 17.30
N THR A 471 17.72 -12.71 17.69
CA THR A 471 18.74 -13.35 16.86
C THR A 471 18.46 -14.82 16.66
N LEU A 472 18.76 -15.32 15.46
CA LEU A 472 18.73 -16.76 15.15
C LEU A 472 20.12 -17.37 15.37
N ALA A 473 20.18 -18.56 15.96
CA ALA A 473 21.41 -19.30 16.24
C ALA A 473 21.26 -20.82 15.95
N PRO A 474 22.08 -21.43 15.07
CA PRO A 474 23.02 -20.76 14.18
C PRO A 474 22.25 -19.83 13.23
N GLY A 475 22.75 -18.60 13.07
CA GLY A 475 22.21 -17.67 12.08
C GLY A 475 22.66 -18.07 10.68
N GLY A 476 21.86 -17.80 9.66
CA GLY A 476 22.22 -18.08 8.27
C GLY A 476 21.07 -17.94 7.29
N SER A 477 21.40 -17.90 6.00
CA SER A 477 20.45 -17.87 4.88
C SER A 477 19.60 -19.12 4.75
N ASP A 478 20.02 -20.21 5.39
CA ASP A 478 19.42 -21.55 5.21
C ASP A 478 18.14 -21.76 6.03
N SER A 479 17.84 -20.86 6.97
CA SER A 479 16.58 -20.87 7.69
C SER A 479 15.58 -19.90 7.05
N SER A 480 14.32 -20.33 7.01
CA SER A 480 13.18 -19.50 6.64
C SER A 480 12.54 -18.85 7.85
N LEU A 481 13.04 -19.13 9.06
CA LEU A 481 12.59 -18.49 10.29
C LEU A 481 13.09 -17.03 10.38
N GLY A 482 12.24 -16.18 10.95
CA GLY A 482 12.60 -14.83 11.38
C GLY A 482 11.76 -14.40 12.58
N ALA A 483 12.19 -13.35 13.26
CA ALA A 483 11.52 -12.87 14.46
C ALA A 483 11.51 -11.35 14.59
N PHE A 484 10.41 -10.81 15.12
CA PHE A 484 10.26 -9.42 15.55
C PHE A 484 9.82 -9.41 17.02
N ALA A 485 10.64 -8.85 17.90
CA ALA A 485 10.40 -8.87 19.34
C ALA A 485 10.25 -7.47 19.93
N THR A 486 9.40 -7.33 20.94
CA THR A 486 9.20 -6.09 21.68
C THR A 486 9.15 -6.35 23.18
N TRP A 487 9.60 -5.37 23.95
CA TRP A 487 9.53 -5.34 25.40
C TRP A 487 8.70 -4.14 25.87
N ASP A 488 7.58 -4.44 26.53
CA ASP A 488 6.77 -3.46 27.24
C ASP A 488 7.18 -3.43 28.71
N GLN A 489 8.05 -2.48 29.05
CA GLN A 489 8.54 -2.32 30.42
C GLN A 489 7.43 -2.00 31.42
N ALA A 490 6.39 -1.26 31.00
CA ALA A 490 5.33 -0.83 31.90
C ALA A 490 4.37 -1.99 32.24
N ALA A 491 4.01 -2.78 31.24
CA ALA A 491 3.18 -3.98 31.43
C ALA A 491 4.00 -5.22 31.86
N SER A 492 5.33 -5.14 31.76
CA SER A 492 6.23 -6.28 31.88
C SER A 492 5.86 -7.44 30.95
N ILE A 493 5.56 -7.13 29.68
CA ILE A 493 5.19 -8.11 28.66
C ILE A 493 6.25 -8.16 27.57
N VAL A 494 6.74 -9.36 27.25
CA VAL A 494 7.53 -9.60 26.04
C VAL A 494 6.61 -10.14 24.95
N ASN A 495 6.65 -9.55 23.77
CA ASN A 495 5.98 -10.08 22.59
C ASN A 495 7.03 -10.52 21.58
N VAL A 496 6.92 -11.75 21.06
CA VAL A 496 7.80 -12.31 20.03
C VAL A 496 6.96 -12.81 18.88
N MET A 497 6.95 -12.07 17.77
CA MET A 497 6.41 -12.54 16.50
C MET A 497 7.46 -13.42 15.83
N VAL A 498 7.14 -14.67 15.55
CA VAL A 498 7.98 -15.61 14.79
C VAL A 498 7.28 -15.93 13.49
N HIS A 499 7.97 -15.81 12.37
CA HIS A 499 7.47 -16.24 11.07
C HIS A 499 8.39 -17.31 10.48
N ASN A 500 7.82 -18.18 9.65
CA ASN A 500 8.56 -19.05 8.75
C ASN A 500 8.13 -18.67 7.33
N TYR A 501 9.04 -18.03 6.59
CA TYR A 501 8.80 -17.52 5.25
C TYR A 501 9.88 -18.01 4.28
N ASP A 502 9.45 -18.84 3.33
CA ASP A 502 10.24 -19.25 2.18
C ASP A 502 9.61 -18.70 0.88
N PRO A 503 10.28 -17.79 0.16
CA PRO A 503 9.78 -17.25 -1.10
C PRO A 503 9.42 -18.34 -2.14
N ALA A 504 10.20 -19.43 -2.19
CA ALA A 504 9.98 -20.50 -3.16
C ALA A 504 8.69 -21.29 -2.88
N ARG A 505 8.26 -21.34 -1.61
CA ARG A 505 7.00 -22.00 -1.20
C ARG A 505 5.79 -21.08 -1.26
N VAL A 506 6.01 -19.77 -1.12
CA VAL A 506 4.94 -18.78 -1.23
C VAL A 506 4.62 -18.47 -2.69
N PHE A 507 5.64 -18.22 -3.52
CA PHE A 507 5.46 -17.75 -4.90
C PHE A 507 5.97 -18.73 -5.97
N GLY A 508 6.69 -19.78 -5.58
CA GLY A 508 7.16 -20.81 -6.51
C GLY A 508 6.19 -21.99 -6.65
N THR A 509 6.68 -23.08 -7.24
CA THR A 509 5.92 -24.31 -7.47
C THR A 509 6.05 -25.34 -6.34
N ASP A 510 6.97 -25.12 -5.40
CA ASP A 510 7.12 -25.99 -4.24
C ASP A 510 5.95 -25.76 -3.27
N THR A 511 5.23 -26.83 -2.95
CA THR A 511 4.09 -26.81 -2.02
C THR A 511 4.40 -27.55 -0.74
N SER A 512 5.63 -28.07 -0.58
CA SER A 512 6.05 -28.77 0.63
C SER A 512 6.13 -27.80 1.82
N ASP A 513 5.64 -28.25 2.97
CA ASP A 513 5.74 -27.51 4.23
C ASP A 513 6.28 -28.42 5.35
N PRO A 514 7.59 -28.74 5.33
CA PRO A 514 8.18 -29.66 6.31
C PRO A 514 8.21 -29.10 7.74
N GLY A 515 7.96 -27.80 7.91
CA GLY A 515 8.16 -27.08 9.16
C GLY A 515 9.62 -27.01 9.63
N GLU A 516 9.93 -25.97 10.41
CA GLU A 516 11.22 -25.81 11.06
C GLU A 516 11.06 -25.90 12.58
N ARG A 517 11.91 -26.72 13.21
CA ARG A 517 11.96 -26.83 14.67
C ARG A 517 12.88 -25.78 15.25
N PHE A 518 12.44 -25.11 16.31
CA PHE A 518 13.23 -24.10 16.99
C PHE A 518 13.05 -24.11 18.51
N THR A 519 14.00 -23.50 19.20
CA THR A 519 13.91 -23.14 20.63
C THR A 519 13.67 -21.63 20.70
N LEU A 520 12.68 -21.18 21.48
CA LEU A 520 12.52 -19.76 21.77
C LEU A 520 13.11 -19.46 23.16
N GLU A 521 14.05 -18.56 23.23
CA GLU A 521 14.75 -18.14 24.44
C GLU A 521 14.53 -16.65 24.65
N VAL A 522 14.07 -16.25 25.83
CA VAL A 522 13.87 -14.85 26.21
C VAL A 522 14.70 -14.58 27.45
N ASP A 523 15.74 -13.78 27.28
CA ASP A 523 16.70 -13.43 28.31
C ASP A 523 16.32 -12.10 29.00
N ASN A 524 16.87 -11.89 30.20
CA ASN A 524 16.77 -10.68 31.00
C ASN A 524 15.34 -10.28 31.44
N LEU A 525 14.45 -11.26 31.57
CA LEU A 525 13.12 -11.06 32.14
C LEU A 525 13.21 -10.62 33.62
N PRO A 526 12.49 -9.58 34.04
CA PRO A 526 12.47 -9.12 35.43
C PRO A 526 11.55 -9.98 36.32
N PHE A 527 11.42 -11.27 36.01
CA PHE A 527 10.55 -12.19 36.73
C PHE A 527 11.36 -13.01 37.73
N ALA A 528 10.74 -13.33 38.87
CA ALA A 528 11.29 -14.32 39.78
C ALA A 528 11.32 -15.70 39.11
N ASN A 529 12.19 -16.59 39.60
CA ASN A 529 12.19 -17.98 39.14
C ASN A 529 10.83 -18.61 39.41
N GLY A 530 10.29 -19.32 38.42
CA GLY A 530 8.98 -19.95 38.54
C GLY A 530 8.23 -20.08 37.22
N GLU A 531 6.99 -20.52 37.32
CA GLU A 531 6.09 -20.69 36.18
C GLU A 531 5.60 -19.33 35.67
N VAL A 532 5.52 -19.21 34.35
CA VAL A 532 4.90 -18.08 33.64
C VAL A 532 3.89 -18.63 32.63
N THR A 533 2.85 -17.85 32.34
CA THR A 533 1.93 -18.17 31.26
C THR A 533 2.39 -17.49 29.97
N VAL A 534 2.45 -18.28 28.89
CA VAL A 534 2.72 -17.77 27.55
C VAL A 534 1.44 -17.93 26.74
N GLU A 535 0.89 -16.81 26.28
CA GLU A 535 -0.14 -16.86 25.24
C GLU A 535 0.54 -17.06 23.89
N ARG A 536 -0.04 -17.93 23.08
CA ARG A 536 0.37 -18.11 21.71
C ARG A 536 -0.84 -17.87 20.81
N TYR A 537 -0.57 -17.16 19.72
CA TYR A 537 -1.50 -17.01 18.61
C TYR A 537 -0.83 -17.62 17.37
N LEU A 538 -1.61 -18.27 16.51
CA LEU A 538 -1.06 -19.07 15.41
C LEU A 538 -1.85 -18.88 14.11
N ILE A 539 -1.12 -18.69 13.01
CA ILE A 539 -1.60 -18.78 11.63
C ILE A 539 -0.70 -19.79 10.91
N ASP A 540 -1.26 -20.91 10.49
CA ASP A 540 -0.57 -21.95 9.73
C ASP A 540 -1.54 -22.68 8.78
N GLU A 541 -1.14 -23.81 8.22
CA GLU A 541 -2.02 -24.58 7.32
C GLU A 541 -3.38 -24.94 7.94
N ARG A 542 -3.47 -25.10 9.27
CA ARG A 542 -4.64 -25.67 9.96
C ARG A 542 -5.27 -24.74 11.00
N THR A 543 -4.68 -23.58 11.23
CA THR A 543 -5.06 -22.65 12.30
C THR A 543 -5.22 -21.24 11.73
N SER A 544 -6.34 -20.58 12.02
CA SER A 544 -6.62 -19.20 11.59
C SER A 544 -6.45 -18.98 10.06
N ASN A 545 -6.84 -19.98 9.25
CA ASN A 545 -6.55 -20.03 7.81
C ASN A 545 -7.81 -20.25 6.97
N LEU A 546 -8.21 -19.17 6.28
CA LEU A 546 -9.41 -19.16 5.45
C LEU A 546 -9.35 -20.18 4.31
N ALA A 547 -8.22 -20.33 3.62
CA ALA A 547 -8.09 -21.26 2.49
C ALA A 547 -8.39 -22.71 2.90
N THR A 548 -7.86 -23.15 4.04
CA THR A 548 -8.11 -24.51 4.54
C THR A 548 -9.52 -24.63 5.12
N PHE A 549 -10.03 -23.61 5.80
CA PHE A 549 -11.41 -23.57 6.29
C PHE A 549 -12.42 -23.76 5.14
N LEU A 550 -12.28 -23.02 4.04
CA LEU A 550 -13.20 -23.12 2.89
C LEU A 550 -13.12 -24.49 2.20
N ARG A 551 -11.93 -25.12 2.15
CA ARG A 551 -11.75 -26.45 1.54
C ARG A 551 -12.19 -27.60 2.45
N ASN A 552 -11.90 -27.51 3.75
CA ASN A 552 -12.16 -28.57 4.72
C ASN A 552 -12.30 -27.99 6.15
N PRO A 553 -13.53 -27.58 6.54
CA PRO A 553 -13.79 -27.02 7.87
C PRO A 553 -13.49 -27.96 9.04
N ALA A 554 -13.43 -29.28 8.80
CA ALA A 554 -13.07 -30.26 9.83
C ALA A 554 -11.56 -30.29 10.10
N LEU A 555 -10.75 -29.92 9.11
CA LEU A 555 -9.29 -29.84 9.23
C LEU A 555 -8.83 -28.48 9.79
N CYS A 556 -9.50 -27.40 9.38
CA CYS A 556 -9.27 -26.05 9.90
C CYS A 556 -10.64 -25.48 10.28
N PRO A 557 -10.93 -25.31 11.59
CA PRO A 557 -12.18 -24.73 12.04
C PRO A 557 -12.23 -23.23 11.70
N ASP A 558 -13.14 -22.48 12.35
CA ASP A 558 -13.35 -21.05 12.11
C ASP A 558 -12.02 -20.26 11.90
N PRO A 559 -11.91 -19.46 10.82
CA PRO A 559 -10.67 -18.80 10.44
C PRO A 559 -10.32 -17.58 11.30
N ASN A 560 -11.13 -17.23 12.31
CA ASN A 560 -10.77 -16.22 13.31
C ASN A 560 -9.43 -16.54 14.00
N LEU A 561 -8.72 -15.51 14.43
CA LEU A 561 -7.43 -15.65 15.11
C LEU A 561 -7.55 -16.54 16.36
N GLN A 562 -6.92 -17.71 16.31
CA GLN A 562 -6.95 -18.68 17.39
C GLN A 562 -5.81 -18.44 18.39
N LYS A 563 -6.13 -18.64 19.68
CA LYS A 563 -5.23 -18.49 20.83
C LYS A 563 -5.09 -19.84 21.54
N ASP A 564 -3.86 -20.19 21.89
CA ASP A 564 -3.50 -21.24 22.84
C ASP A 564 -2.71 -20.64 24.02
N THR A 565 -2.65 -21.36 25.14
CA THR A 565 -1.83 -20.99 26.30
C THR A 565 -0.92 -22.14 26.66
N MET A 566 0.35 -21.85 26.92
CA MET A 566 1.33 -22.84 27.34
C MET A 566 2.07 -22.40 28.61
N PRO A 567 2.42 -23.35 29.48
CA PRO A 567 3.26 -23.06 30.62
C PRO A 567 4.71 -22.84 30.16
N GLY A 568 5.36 -21.84 30.74
CA GLY A 568 6.78 -21.59 30.63
C GLY A 568 7.43 -21.59 32.01
N THR A 569 8.75 -21.74 32.07
CA THR A 569 9.49 -21.61 33.34
C THR A 569 10.63 -20.63 33.17
N VAL A 570 10.69 -19.65 34.06
CA VAL A 570 11.79 -18.69 34.14
C VAL A 570 12.81 -19.19 35.16
N THR A 571 14.07 -19.22 34.77
CA THR A 571 15.20 -19.52 35.66
C THR A 571 16.31 -18.53 35.41
N GLY A 572 16.72 -17.77 36.43
CA GLY A 572 17.76 -16.75 36.33
C GLY A 572 17.40 -15.63 35.36
N GLY A 573 16.12 -15.23 35.28
CA GLY A 573 15.65 -14.22 34.33
C GLY A 573 15.54 -14.70 32.88
N ARG A 574 15.68 -16.00 32.61
CA ARG A 574 15.56 -16.60 31.28
C ARG A 574 14.36 -17.52 31.17
N LEU A 575 13.53 -17.30 30.16
CA LEU A 575 12.54 -18.26 29.69
C LEU A 575 13.13 -19.09 28.54
N THR A 576 12.86 -20.39 28.53
CA THR A 576 13.19 -21.26 27.39
C THR A 576 11.99 -22.14 27.05
N LEU A 577 11.52 -22.02 25.81
CA LEU A 577 10.46 -22.84 25.23
C LEU A 577 11.09 -23.77 24.17
N PRO A 578 11.45 -25.02 24.55
CA PRO A 578 12.08 -25.97 23.63
C PRO A 578 11.06 -26.63 22.70
N ASN A 579 11.56 -27.18 21.58
CA ASN A 579 10.79 -28.02 20.65
C ASN A 579 9.56 -27.34 20.02
N ASN A 580 9.62 -26.03 19.80
CA ASN A 580 8.63 -25.39 18.95
C ASN A 580 8.83 -25.86 17.51
N SER A 581 7.76 -25.85 16.73
CA SER A 581 7.78 -26.14 15.30
C SER A 581 6.81 -25.19 14.60
N LEU A 582 7.25 -24.64 13.48
CA LEU A 582 6.41 -23.78 12.65
C LEU A 582 6.58 -24.21 11.19
N GLY A 583 5.48 -24.66 10.58
CA GLY A 583 5.32 -24.72 9.13
C GLY A 583 5.43 -23.34 8.50
N LEU A 584 5.14 -23.18 7.22
CA LEU A 584 4.95 -21.88 6.62
C LEU A 584 3.80 -21.17 7.36
N GLY A 585 4.08 -19.99 7.92
CA GLY A 585 3.10 -19.33 8.78
C GLY A 585 3.73 -18.40 9.80
N VAL A 586 2.94 -18.05 10.81
CA VAL A 586 3.27 -17.04 11.80
C VAL A 586 2.75 -17.45 13.17
N SER A 587 3.56 -17.22 14.21
CA SER A 587 3.14 -17.37 15.60
C SER A 587 3.57 -16.17 16.44
N LEU A 588 2.63 -15.60 17.20
CA LEU A 588 2.92 -14.58 18.20
C LEU A 588 2.95 -15.22 19.58
N TYR A 589 4.09 -15.13 20.27
CA TYR A 589 4.25 -15.50 21.67
C TYR A 589 4.19 -14.25 22.54
N ARG A 590 3.32 -14.23 23.56
CA ARG A 590 3.25 -13.17 24.57
C ARG A 590 3.57 -13.76 25.92
N VAL A 591 4.73 -13.38 26.48
CA VAL A 591 5.15 -13.82 27.81
C VAL A 591 4.55 -12.86 28.82
N LEU A 592 3.59 -13.36 29.61
CA LEU A 592 2.90 -12.58 30.63
C LEU A 592 3.67 -12.64 31.96
N PRO A 593 3.63 -11.57 32.77
CA PRO A 593 4.19 -11.63 34.12
C PRO A 593 3.40 -12.63 34.99
N PRO A 594 4.02 -13.28 35.98
CA PRO A 594 3.38 -14.34 36.79
C PRO A 594 2.05 -13.95 37.47
N ALA A 595 1.83 -12.66 37.72
CA ALA A 595 0.63 -12.14 38.37
C ALA A 595 -0.57 -12.00 37.40
N VAL A 596 -0.33 -12.03 36.09
CA VAL A 596 -1.37 -11.86 35.07
C VAL A 596 -1.79 -13.25 34.59
N ARG A 597 -3.06 -13.61 34.85
CA ARG A 597 -3.68 -14.80 34.26
C ARG A 597 -4.42 -14.40 32.97
N PRO A 598 -4.42 -15.27 31.93
CA PRO A 598 -4.99 -14.96 30.61
C PRO A 598 -6.50 -14.71 30.58
#